data_AF-A0A0S8CP42-F1
#
_entry.id   AF-A0A0S8CP42-F1
#
_cell.length_a   1.000
_cell.length_b   1.000
_cell.length_c   1.000
_cell.angle_alpha   90.00
_cell.angle_beta   90.00
_cell.angle_gamma   90.00
#
_symmetry.space_group_name_H-M   'P 1'
#
loop_
_entity.id
_entity.type
_entity.pdbx_description
1 polymer ?
#
loop_
_entity_poly.entity_id
_entity_poly.type
_entity_poly.pdbx_seq_one_letter_code
_entity_poly.pdbx_strand_id
1 'polypeptide(L)' 'MEHIGYNLTQDQISLRDRARHIANAYIKPRVEEIDKKGEFPWDVQNAFKEAGFFAIGIPKEYGGSE' A
#
# COMPACT_ATOMS: atom_id res chain seq x y z
N MET A 1 17.64 -1.70 -17.02
CA MET A 1 17.23 -0.31 -16.73
C MET A 1 17.81 0.00 -15.36
N GLU A 2 18.79 0.89 -15.30
CA GLU A 2 19.44 1.23 -14.03
C GLU A 2 18.41 2.00 -13.19
N HIS A 3 18.09 1.48 -12.00
CA HIS A 3 17.17 2.14 -11.09
C HIS A 3 17.86 3.42 -10.59
N ILE A 4 17.42 4.59 -11.07
CA ILE A 4 17.81 5.86 -10.47
C ILE A 4 17.22 5.86 -9.06
N GLY A 5 18.06 5.57 -8.07
CA GLY A 5 17.66 5.52 -6.67
C GLY A 5 17.36 6.93 -6.19
N TYR A 6 16.12 7.20 -5.77
CA TYR A 6 15.81 8.38 -4.99
C TYR A 6 16.39 8.23 -3.58
N ASN A 7 17.00 9.28 -3.04
CA ASN A 7 17.43 9.34 -1.64
C ASN A 7 16.21 9.54 -0.73
N LEU A 8 15.47 8.45 -0.50
CA LEU A 8 14.31 8.44 0.37
C LEU A 8 14.72 8.58 1.84
N THR A 9 13.89 9.26 2.63
CA THR A 9 14.04 9.27 4.09
C THR A 9 13.73 7.88 4.67
N GLN A 10 14.15 7.63 5.91
CA GLN A 10 13.87 6.36 6.59
C GLN A 10 12.36 6.09 6.70
N ASP A 11 11.56 7.13 6.94
CA ASP A 11 10.10 7.03 7.02
C ASP A 11 9.48 6.68 5.66
N GLN A 12 9.99 7.26 4.57
CA GLN A 12 9.55 6.93 3.21
C GLN A 12 9.94 5.50 2.82
N ILE A 13 11.12 5.03 3.23
CA ILE A 13 11.55 3.64 3.06
C ILE A 13 10.61 2.69 3.82
N SER A 14 10.32 3.00 5.09
CA SER A 14 9.38 2.22 5.92
C SER A 14 7.99 2.15 5.28
N LEU A 15 7.45 3.29 4.82
CA LEU A 15 6.16 3.36 4.14
C LEU A 15 6.12 2.50 2.87
N ARG A 16 7.15 2.61 2.03
CA ARG A 16 7.31 1.83 0.80
C ARG A 16 7.36 0.33 1.09
N ASP A 17 8.09 -0.07 2.13
CA ASP A 17 8.29 -1.47 2.47
C ASP A 17 7.00 -2.11 3.03
N ARG A 18 6.22 -1.37 3.83
CA ARG A 18 4.88 -1.79 4.26
C ARG A 18 3.93 -1.97 3.07
N ALA A 19 3.92 -1.03 2.12
CA ALA A 19 3.07 -1.14 0.92
C ALA A 19 3.46 -2.36 0.08
N ARG A 20 4.77 -2.59 -0.10
CA ARG A 20 5.29 -3.75 -0.83
C ARG A 20 4.91 -5.06 -0.15
N HIS A 21 4.94 -5.10 1.18
CA HIS A 21 4.54 -6.29 1.93
C HIS A 21 3.08 -6.66 1.64
N ILE A 22 2.14 -5.71 1.76
CA ILE A 22 0.71 -5.94 1.48
C ILE A 22 0.51 -6.34 0.02
N ALA A 23 1.16 -5.67 -0.93
CA ALA A 23 1.04 -6.01 -2.34
C ALA A 23 1.54 -7.44 -2.64
N ASN A 24 2.66 -7.86 -2.03
CA ASN A 24 3.18 -9.22 -2.22
C ASN A 24 2.34 -10.29 -1.54
N ALA A 25 1.72 -10.00 -0.39
CA ALA A 25 0.91 -10.94 0.34
C ALA A 25 -0.51 -11.09 -0.25
N TYR A 26 -1.14 -9.97 -0.60
CA TYR A 26 -2.55 -9.95 -0.99
C TYR A 26 -2.74 -9.85 -2.50
N ILE A 27 -1.94 -9.06 -3.23
CA ILE A 27 -2.18 -8.80 -4.67
C ILE A 27 -1.46 -9.82 -5.54
N LYS A 28 -0.13 -9.92 -5.40
CA LYS A 28 0.75 -10.73 -6.26
C LYS A 28 0.26 -12.18 -6.50
N PRO A 29 -0.18 -12.96 -5.50
CA PRO A 29 -0.63 -14.33 -5.74
C PRO A 29 -2.00 -14.44 -6.45
N ARG A 30 -2.77 -13.34 -6.50
CA ARG A 30 -4.16 -13.33 -6.99
C ARG A 30 -4.38 -12.42 -8.20
N VAL A 31 -3.32 -11.87 -8.81
CA VAL A 31 -3.45 -10.92 -9.93
C VAL A 31 -4.36 -11.46 -11.03
N GLU A 32 -4.16 -12.71 -11.46
CA GLU A 32 -4.99 -13.31 -12.50
C GLU A 32 -6.45 -13.50 -12.07
N GLU A 33 -6.70 -13.86 -10.81
CA GLU A 33 -8.05 -14.05 -10.29
C GLU A 33 -8.80 -12.72 -10.23
N ILE A 34 -8.13 -11.69 -9.67
CA ILE A 34 -8.67 -10.33 -9.54
C ILE A 34 -9.01 -9.77 -10.93
N ASP A 35 -8.09 -9.92 -11.89
CA ASP A 35 -8.30 -9.48 -13.27
C ASP A 35 -9.47 -10.22 -13.94
N LYS A 36 -9.50 -11.55 -13.87
CA LYS A 36 -10.57 -12.37 -14.47
C LYS A 36 -11.94 -12.09 -13.86
N LYS A 37 -12.02 -11.82 -12.57
CA LYS A 37 -13.29 -11.48 -11.90
C LYS A 37 -13.80 -10.10 -12.28
N GLY A 38 -12.90 -9.15 -12.56
CA GLY A 38 -13.27 -7.75 -12.85
C GLY A 38 -13.94 -7.04 -11.68
N GLU A 39 -13.81 -7.58 -10.47
CA GLU A 39 -14.38 -7.04 -9.24
C GLU A 39 -13.33 -6.28 -8.44
N PHE A 40 -13.77 -5.29 -7.65
CA PHE A 40 -12.88 -4.58 -6.75
C PHE A 40 -12.45 -5.49 -5.58
N PRO A 41 -11.15 -5.69 -5.34
CA PRO A 41 -10.66 -6.60 -4.30
C PRO A 41 -10.75 -5.93 -2.92
N TRP A 42 -11.95 -5.97 -2.33
CA TRP A 42 -12.23 -5.33 -1.03
C TRP A 42 -11.32 -5.80 0.10
N ASP A 43 -10.87 -7.04 0.05
CA ASP A 43 -9.96 -7.60 1.04
C ASP A 43 -8.55 -6.97 0.96
N VAL A 44 -8.05 -6.68 -0.24
CA VAL A 44 -6.82 -5.90 -0.46
C VAL A 44 -7.01 -4.48 0.09
N GLN A 45 -8.14 -3.84 -0.23
CA GLN A 45 -8.43 -2.50 0.27
C GLN A 45 -8.44 -2.46 1.80
N ASN A 46 -9.11 -3.42 2.44
CA ASN A 46 -9.16 -3.51 3.90
C ASN A 46 -7.75 -3.65 4.49
N ALA A 47 -6.88 -4.47 3.88
CA ALA A 47 -5.49 -4.59 4.33
C ALA A 47 -4.72 -3.25 4.27
N PHE A 48 -4.91 -2.47 3.20
CA PHE A 48 -4.32 -1.12 3.11
C PHE A 48 -4.94 -0.14 4.12
N LYS A 49 -6.24 -0.23 4.38
CA LYS A 49 -6.95 0.58 5.36
C LYS A 49 -6.43 0.33 6.78
N GLU A 50 -6.35 -0.94 7.18
CA GLU A 50 -5.83 -1.35 8.49
C GLU A 50 -4.37 -0.95 8.69
N ALA A 51 -3.59 -0.94 7.61
CA ALA A 51 -2.21 -0.47 7.62
C ALA A 51 -2.08 1.08 7.52
N GLY A 52 -3.19 1.82 7.57
CA GLY A 52 -3.21 3.28 7.66
C GLY A 52 -2.94 4.03 6.35
N PHE A 53 -2.97 3.36 5.20
CA PHE A 53 -2.56 3.97 3.93
C PHE A 53 -3.51 5.05 3.40
N PHE A 54 -4.77 5.06 3.83
CA PHE A 54 -5.78 6.03 3.35
C PHE A 54 -5.81 7.35 4.11
N ALA A 55 -5.02 7.49 5.18
CA ALA A 55 -5.02 8.69 6.02
C ALA A 55 -3.60 9.25 6.26
N ILE A 56 -2.65 8.93 5.36
CA ILE A 56 -1.24 9.30 5.50
C ILE A 56 -1.07 10.82 5.57
N GLY A 57 -1.72 11.57 4.68
CA GLY A 57 -1.62 13.04 4.60
C GLY A 57 -2.73 13.78 5.34
N ILE A 58 -3.49 13.08 6.19
CA ILE A 58 -4.60 13.67 6.94
C ILE A 58 -4.09 14.04 8.34
N PRO A 59 -4.41 15.25 8.85
CA PRO A 59 -4.04 15.64 10.21
C PRO A 59 -4.56 14.67 11.28
N LYS A 60 -3.79 14.50 12.36
CA LYS A 60 -4.16 13.67 13.52
C LYS A 60 -5.53 14.00 14.11
N GLU A 61 -5.94 15.27 14.13
CA GLU A 61 -7.24 15.68 14.68
C GLU A 61 -8.45 15.12 13.91
N TYR A 62 -8.22 14.69 12.66
CA TYR A 62 -9.22 14.03 11.81
C TYR A 62 -8.99 12.52 11.70
N GLY A 63 -8.12 11.95 12.55
CA GLY A 63 -7.82 10.51 12.58
C GLY A 63 -6.78 10.04 11.57
N GLY A 64 -5.94 10.97 11.06
CA GLY A 64 -4.85 10.64 10.15
C GLY A 64 -3.47 10.51 10.81
N SER A 65 -2.42 10.51 9.99
CA SER A 65 -1.05 10.19 10.41
C SER A 65 -0.12 11.40 10.56
N GLU A 66 -0.46 12.56 9.97
CA GLU A 66 0.34 13.79 10.07
C GLU A 66 0.07 14.55 11.38
#